data_AF-A0A959YWX5-F1
#
_entry.id   AF-A0A959YWX5-F1
#
_cell.length_a   1.000
_cell.length_b   1.000
_cell.length_c   1.000
_cell.angle_alpha   90.00
_cell.angle_beta   90.00
_cell.angle_gamma   90.00
#
_symmetry.space_group_name_H-M   'P 1'
#
loop_
_entity.id
_entity.type
_entity.pdbx_description
1 polymer ?
#
loop_
_entity_poly.entity_id
_entity_poly.type
_entity_poly.pdbx_seq_one_letter_code
_entity_poly.pdbx_strand_id
1 'polypeptide(L)'
;LVSKVLKPGDRKDHFEAEKDVWRIATQITRERKKRELEPMVKLLSELERTEGASNDAKAFRKVTGDLKDLTSRIDAVLERTTRSDVQWFLKAASTLLR
;
A
#
# COMPACT_ATOMS: atom_id res chain seq x y z
N LEU A 1 11.28 -4.35 -10.27
CA LEU A 1 11.44 -5.79 -10.00
C LEU A 1 12.22 -6.43 -11.12
N VAL A 2 13.53 -6.22 -11.12
CA VAL A 2 14.43 -6.73 -12.14
C VAL A 2 15.63 -7.30 -11.40
N SER A 3 16.04 -8.50 -11.77
CA SER A 3 17.19 -9.18 -11.18
C SER A 3 18.21 -9.51 -12.26
N LYS A 4 19.49 -9.46 -11.91
CA LYS A 4 20.58 -9.84 -12.80
C LYS A 4 20.66 -11.36 -12.87
N VAL A 5 20.73 -11.89 -14.08
CA VAL A 5 20.84 -13.32 -14.35
C VAL A 5 22.15 -13.56 -15.09
N LEU A 6 22.88 -14.62 -14.71
CA LEU A 6 24.11 -15.03 -15.38
C LEU A 6 23.76 -16.02 -16.49
N LYS A 7 24.27 -15.78 -17.70
CA LYS A 7 24.22 -16.76 -18.79
C LYS A 7 25.61 -17.34 -19.02
N PRO A 8 25.80 -18.65 -18.84
CA PRO A 8 27.10 -19.28 -19.06
C PRO A 8 27.64 -19.00 -20.46
N GLY A 9 28.92 -18.65 -20.55
CA GLY A 9 29.60 -18.36 -21.82
C GLY A 9 29.41 -16.93 -22.34
N ASP A 10 28.60 -16.09 -21.69
CA ASP A 10 28.47 -14.67 -22.03
C ASP A 10 29.03 -13.79 -20.90
N ARG A 11 29.76 -12.73 -21.26
CA ARG A 11 30.29 -11.73 -20.29
C ARG A 11 29.35 -10.54 -20.12
N LYS A 12 28.25 -10.50 -20.87
CA LYS A 12 27.23 -9.46 -20.77
C LYS A 12 26.35 -9.66 -19.55
N ASP A 13 25.83 -8.55 -19.05
CA ASP A 13 24.82 -8.55 -17.99
C ASP A 13 23.44 -8.83 -18.59
N HIS A 14 22.81 -9.93 -18.19
CA HIS A 14 21.42 -10.23 -18.53
C HIS A 14 20.53 -9.88 -17.33
N PHE A 15 19.30 -9.44 -17.63
CA PHE A 15 18.32 -9.07 -16.61
C PHE A 15 16.99 -9.75 -16.89
N GLU A 16 16.32 -10.21 -15.84
CA GLU A 16 14.96 -10.75 -15.92
C GLU A 16 14.02 -9.95 -15.01
N ALA A 17 12.86 -9.60 -15.56
CA ALA A 17 11.79 -8.92 -14.84
C ALA A 17 10.81 -9.93 -14.22
N GLU A 18 10.22 -9.56 -13.09
CA GLU A 18 9.09 -10.29 -12.53
C GLU A 18 7.93 -10.33 -13.54
N LYS A 19 7.33 -11.51 -13.72
CA LYS A 19 6.22 -11.73 -14.66
C LYS A 19 4.87 -11.87 -13.97
N ASP A 20 4.88 -12.18 -12.67
CA ASP A 20 3.66 -12.23 -11.86
C ASP A 20 3.18 -10.82 -11.48
N VAL A 21 2.08 -10.39 -12.11
CA VAL A 21 1.44 -9.09 -11.89
C VAL A 21 1.05 -8.88 -10.42
N TRP A 22 0.60 -9.93 -9.72
CA TRP A 22 0.22 -9.80 -8.32
C TRP A 22 1.41 -9.59 -7.41
N ARG A 23 2.51 -10.30 -7.68
CA ARG A 23 3.76 -10.11 -6.94
C ARG A 23 4.30 -8.71 -7.14
N ILE A 24 4.19 -8.17 -8.36
CA ILE A 24 4.50 -6.76 -8.64
C ILE A 24 3.59 -5.82 -7.84
N ALA A 25 2.27 -5.99 -7.91
CA ALA A 25 1.29 -5.14 -7.24
C ALA A 25 1.45 -5.15 -5.71
N THR A 26 1.71 -6.32 -5.13
CA THR A 26 1.95 -6.49 -3.68
C THR A 26 3.22 -5.77 -3.25
N GLN A 27 4.31 -5.88 -4.03
CA GLN A 27 5.54 -5.18 -3.72
C GLN A 27 5.40 -3.66 -3.85
N ILE A 28 4.73 -3.18 -4.90
CA ILE A 28 4.45 -1.74 -5.06
C ILE A 28 3.63 -1.24 -3.89
N THR A 29 2.53 -1.91 -3.55
CA THR A 29 1.67 -1.53 -2.42
C THR A 29 2.46 -1.47 -1.11
N ARG A 30 3.34 -2.44 -0.85
CA ARG A 30 4.18 -2.45 0.35
C ARG A 30 5.16 -1.28 0.40
N GLU A 31 5.82 -0.97 -0.71
CA GLU A 31 6.73 0.18 -0.78
C GLU A 31 5.98 1.51 -0.66
N ARG A 32 4.82 1.64 -1.27
CA ARG A 32 3.97 2.84 -1.14
C ARG A 32 3.43 3.00 0.27
N LYS A 33 3.03 1.91 0.94
CA LYS A 33 2.62 1.95 2.34
C LYS A 33 3.73 2.56 3.21
N LYS A 34 4.95 2.05 3.07
CA LYS A 34 6.12 2.49 3.83
C LYS A 34 6.52 3.95 3.52
N ARG A 35 6.45 4.37 2.26
CA ARG A 35 6.92 5.69 1.81
C ARG A 35 5.86 6.80 1.89
N GLU A 36 4.59 6.43 1.83
CA GLU A 36 3.48 7.39 1.71
C GLU A 36 2.49 7.28 2.88
N LEU A 37 1.89 6.10 3.12
CA LEU A 37 0.86 5.93 4.16
C LEU A 37 1.41 6.09 5.59
N GLU A 38 2.51 5.43 5.92
CA GLU A 38 3.10 5.49 7.27
C GLU A 38 3.49 6.94 7.66
N PRO A 39 4.19 7.72 6.79
CA PRO A 39 4.43 9.13 7.05
C PRO A 39 3.16 9.97 7.19
N MET A 40 2.13 9.70 6.38
CA MET A 40 0.86 10.43 6.46
C MET A 40 0.15 10.19 7.80
N VAL A 41 0.06 8.94 8.27
CA VAL A 41 -0.56 8.63 9.57
C VAL A 41 0.18 9.32 10.72
N LYS A 42 1.52 9.34 10.66
CA LYS A 42 2.34 10.05 11.64
C LYS A 42 2.04 11.55 11.65
N LEU A 43 2.03 12.17 10.47
CA LEU A 43 1.71 13.59 10.33
C LEU A 43 0.30 13.92 10.85
N LEU A 44 -0.70 13.13 10.48
CA LEU A 44 -2.08 13.33 10.96
C LEU A 44 -2.18 13.19 12.48
N SER A 45 -1.41 12.29 13.08
CA SER A 45 -1.33 12.12 14.54
C SER A 45 -0.66 13.30 15.25
N GLU A 46 0.26 14.00 14.58
CA GLU A 46 0.87 15.23 15.10
C GLU A 46 -0.11 16.40 14.99
N LEU A 47 -0.81 16.52 13.85
CA LEU A 47 -1.81 17.57 13.61
C LEU A 47 -3.01 17.43 14.55
N GLU A 48 -3.42 16.23 14.92
CA GLU A 48 -4.50 15.99 15.88
C GLU A 48 -4.20 16.57 17.28
N ARG A 49 -2.91 16.65 17.65
CA ARG A 49 -2.45 17.21 18.93
C ARG A 49 -2.37 18.73 18.96
N THR A 50 -2.71 19.42 17.86
CA THR A 50 -2.67 20.89 17.81
C THR A 50 -3.63 21.50 18.84
N GLU A 51 -3.07 22.39 19.66
CA GLU A 51 -3.78 23.09 20.72
C GLU A 51 -4.60 24.27 20.15
N GLY A 52 -5.69 24.62 20.83
CA GLY A 52 -6.55 25.73 20.45
C GLY A 52 -8.01 25.46 20.76
N ALA A 53 -8.66 26.40 21.46
CA ALA A 53 -10.05 26.27 21.91
C ALA A 53 -11.08 26.86 20.93
N SER A 54 -10.63 27.51 19.84
CA SER A 54 -11.52 28.10 18.83
C SER A 54 -12.37 27.03 18.14
N ASN A 55 -13.51 27.45 17.59
CA ASN A 55 -14.37 26.56 16.82
C ASN A 55 -13.65 26.01 15.58
N ASP A 56 -12.80 26.82 14.94
CA ASP A 56 -11.98 26.40 13.79
C ASP A 56 -10.96 25.33 14.18
N ALA A 57 -10.32 25.45 15.33
CA ALA A 57 -9.38 24.44 15.83
C ALA A 57 -10.08 23.12 16.14
N LYS A 58 -11.31 23.15 16.66
CA LYS A 58 -12.14 21.94 16.86
C LYS A 58 -12.53 21.30 15.53
N ALA A 59 -12.95 22.10 14.55
CA ALA A 59 -13.31 21.60 13.22
C ALA A 59 -12.11 20.96 12.51
N PHE A 60 -10.94 21.60 12.58
CA PHE A 60 -9.69 21.06 12.04
C PHE A 60 -9.35 19.71 12.66
N ARG A 61 -9.29 19.62 14.00
CA ARG A 61 -9.02 18.35 14.69
C ARG A 61 -9.99 17.23 14.31
N LYS A 62 -11.27 17.55 14.17
CA LYS A 62 -12.28 16.59 13.72
C LYS A 62 -11.94 16.03 12.33
N VAL A 63 -11.68 16.90 11.36
CA VAL A 63 -11.36 16.49 9.98
C VAL A 63 -10.04 15.71 9.93
N THR A 64 -9.02 16.14 10.68
CA THR A 64 -7.74 15.42 10.78
C THR A 64 -7.94 14.03 11.38
N GLY A 65 -8.75 13.89 12.43
CA GLY A 65 -9.11 12.61 13.03
C GLY A 65 -9.86 11.70 12.06
N ASP A 66 -10.89 12.23 11.39
CA ASP A 66 -11.68 11.50 10.39
C ASP A 66 -10.78 10.97 9.24
N LEU A 67 -9.80 11.78 8.79
CA LEU A 67 -8.85 11.39 7.76
C LEU A 67 -7.86 10.31 8.24
N LYS A 68 -7.38 10.41 9.49
CA LYS A 68 -6.50 9.41 10.12
C LYS A 68 -7.21 8.06 10.25
N ASP A 69 -8.47 8.07 10.65
CA ASP A 69 -9.30 6.87 10.76
C ASP A 69 -9.53 6.23 9.40
N LEU A 70 -9.88 7.02 8.39
CA LEU A 70 -10.01 6.53 7.01
C LEU A 70 -8.71 5.89 6.52
N THR A 71 -7.58 6.57 6.72
CA THR A 71 -6.25 6.09 6.32
C THR A 71 -5.92 4.75 6.99
N SER A 72 -6.22 4.61 8.28
CA SER A 72 -5.99 3.37 9.04
C SER A 72 -6.88 2.22 8.55
N ARG A 73 -8.13 2.51 8.16
CA ARG A 73 -9.03 1.50 7.58
C ARG A 73 -8.54 1.03 6.22
N ILE A 74 -8.09 1.95 5.37
CA ILE A 74 -7.50 1.61 4.07
C ILE A 74 -6.28 0.72 4.27
N ASP A 75 -5.41 1.06 5.22
CA ASP A 75 -4.23 0.26 5.53
C ASP A 75 -4.59 -1.20 5.91
N ALA A 76 -5.56 -1.38 6.80
CA ALA A 76 -6.03 -2.70 7.20
C ALA A 76 -6.63 -3.52 6.02
N VAL A 77 -7.35 -2.86 5.11
CA VAL A 77 -7.90 -3.50 3.89
C VAL A 77 -6.78 -3.90 2.94
N LEU A 78 -5.79 -3.03 2.73
CA LEU A 78 -4.62 -3.32 1.89
C LEU A 78 -3.81 -4.49 2.43
N GLU A 79 -3.62 -4.56 3.75
CA GLU A 79 -2.91 -5.66 4.40
C GLU A 79 -3.64 -6.99 4.26
N ARG A 80 -4.97 -6.98 4.43
CA ARG A 80 -5.79 -8.18 4.22
C ARG A 80 -5.78 -8.64 2.76
N THR A 81 -5.79 -7.68 1.83
CA THR A 81 -5.78 -7.95 0.39
C THR A 81 -4.44 -8.50 -0.06
N THR A 82 -3.33 -7.87 0.34
CA THR A 82 -1.96 -8.31 -0.02
C THR A 82 -1.57 -9.65 0.59
N ARG A 83 -2.15 -10.02 1.74
CA ARG A 83 -1.93 -11.33 2.38
C ARG A 83 -2.73 -12.48 1.76
N SER A 84 -3.81 -12.17 1.05
CA SER A 84 -4.70 -13.20 0.49
C SER A 84 -4.25 -13.56 -0.93
N ASP A 85 -3.80 -14.80 -1.14
CA ASP A 85 -3.32 -15.28 -2.44
C ASP A 85 -4.33 -15.04 -3.58
N VAL A 86 -3.83 -14.62 -4.74
CA VAL A 86 -4.57 -14.40 -6.02
C VAL A 86 -5.64 -15.44 -6.32
N GLN A 87 -5.43 -16.67 -5.83
CA GLN A 87 -6.37 -17.79 -5.92
C GLN A 87 -7.80 -17.45 -5.50
N TRP A 88 -8.04 -16.69 -4.43
CA TRP A 88 -9.42 -16.38 -4.03
C TRP A 88 -10.11 -15.40 -4.99
N PHE A 89 -9.36 -14.42 -5.52
CA PHE A 89 -9.86 -13.43 -6.47
C PHE A 89 -10.07 -14.03 -7.86
N LEU A 90 -9.11 -14.80 -8.37
CA LEU A 90 -9.28 -15.52 -9.64
C LEU A 90 -10.41 -16.54 -9.56
N LYS A 91 -10.59 -17.22 -8.42
CA LYS A 91 -11.76 -18.08 -8.19
C LYS A 91 -13.04 -17.27 -8.26
N ALA A 92 -13.16 -16.17 -7.51
CA ALA A 92 -14.33 -15.30 -7.52
C ALA A 92 -14.66 -14.77 -8.94
N ALA A 93 -13.66 -14.29 -9.68
CA ALA A 93 -13.82 -13.82 -11.05
C ALA A 93 -14.23 -14.95 -12.01
N SER A 94 -13.66 -16.15 -11.87
CA SER A 94 -14.01 -17.31 -12.68
C SER A 94 -15.40 -17.88 -12.37
N THR A 95 -15.88 -17.75 -11.14
CA THR A 95 -17.24 -18.13 -10.74
C THR A 95 -18.29 -17.18 -11.29
N LEU A 96 -17.93 -15.91 -11.49
CA LEU A 96 -18.80 -14.88 -12.07
C LEU A 96 -18.85 -14.89 -13.60
N LEU A 97 -17.83 -15.47 -14.26
CA LEU A 97 -17.74 -15.65 -15.71
C LEU A 97 -18.28 -17.00 -16.19
N ARG A 98 -18.84 -17.81 -15.28
CA ARG A 98 -19.64 -19.01 -15.57
C ARG A 98 -21.11 -18.71 -15.39
#